data_AF-A0A1S3KIF2-F1
#
_entry.id   AF-A0A1S3KIF2-F1
#
_cell.length_a   1.000
_cell.length_b   1.000
_cell.length_c   1.000
_cell.angle_alpha   90.00
_cell.angle_beta   90.00
_cell.angle_gamma   90.00
#
_symmetry.space_group_name_H-M   'P 1'
#
loop_
_entity.id
_entity.type
_entity.pdbx_description
1 polymer ?
#
loop_
_entity_poly.entity_id
_entity_poly.type
_entity_poly.pdbx_seq_one_letter_code
_entity_poly.pdbx_strand_id
1 'polypeptide(L)'
;MDATRPEYIHNHLSLDLKNEITRDQFKAIKQLLWGTVGRAQLEEAEDVCHVFNLMFDKGIISIGEYGVLKRLVRDAGIGRLVGVIEEAENRIRTYKPNENQAKKE
;
A
#
# COMPACT_ATOMS: atom_id res chain seq x y z
N MET A 1 -11.45 -5.04 -16.90
CA MET A 1 -10.49 -4.23 -16.14
C MET A 1 -9.10 -4.80 -16.39
N ASP A 2 -8.14 -3.99 -16.82
CA ASP A 2 -6.75 -4.47 -17.04
C ASP A 2 -6.10 -4.74 -15.68
N ALA A 3 -5.89 -6.03 -15.35
CA ALA A 3 -5.29 -6.48 -14.09
C ALA A 3 -3.80 -6.10 -13.93
N THR A 4 -3.26 -5.37 -14.91
CA THR A 4 -1.90 -4.90 -15.00
C THR A 4 -1.77 -3.41 -14.68
N ARG A 5 -2.88 -2.66 -14.63
CA ARG A 5 -2.84 -1.22 -14.35
C ARG A 5 -2.21 -0.94 -12.98
N PRO A 6 -1.38 0.10 -12.85
CA PRO A 6 -0.77 0.48 -11.58
C PRO A 6 -1.78 0.72 -10.45
N GLU A 7 -2.91 1.35 -10.76
CA GLU A 7 -4.02 1.59 -9.81
C GLU A 7 -4.65 0.28 -9.33
N TYR A 8 -4.80 -0.69 -10.23
CA TYR A 8 -5.33 -2.01 -9.86
C TYR A 8 -4.37 -2.74 -8.91
N ILE A 9 -3.07 -2.74 -9.23
CA ILE A 9 -2.04 -3.35 -8.37
C ILE A 9 -1.97 -2.64 -7.01
N HIS A 10 -2.07 -1.31 -6.98
CA HIS A 10 -2.10 -0.51 -5.76
C HIS A 10 -3.28 -0.86 -4.84
N ASN A 11 -4.49 -0.91 -5.41
CA ASN A 11 -5.70 -1.27 -4.66
C ASN A 11 -5.64 -2.73 -4.17
N HIS A 12 -5.13 -3.65 -4.99
CA HIS A 12 -4.98 -5.05 -4.61
C HIS A 12 -3.96 -5.22 -3.48
N LEU A 13 -2.84 -4.49 -3.53
CA LEU A 13 -1.84 -4.48 -2.45
C LEU A 13 -2.48 -4.09 -1.10
N SER A 14 -3.32 -3.06 -1.08
CA SER A 14 -4.03 -2.67 0.16
C SER A 14 -4.90 -3.80 0.72
N LEU A 15 -5.54 -4.60 -0.14
CA LEU A 15 -6.37 -5.74 0.25
C LEU A 15 -5.52 -6.91 0.75
N ASP A 16 -4.43 -7.24 0.06
CA ASP A 16 -3.47 -8.28 0.50
C ASP A 16 -2.93 -7.95 1.90
N LEU A 17 -2.53 -6.69 2.12
CA LEU A 17 -2.07 -6.22 3.42
C LEU A 17 -3.16 -6.36 4.49
N LYS A 18 -4.43 -6.01 4.18
CA LYS A 18 -5.54 -6.18 5.13
C LYS A 18 -5.74 -7.64 5.53
N ASN A 19 -5.60 -8.57 4.61
CA ASN A 19 -5.82 -10.00 4.87
C ASN A 19 -4.66 -10.63 5.67
N GLU A 20 -3.44 -10.15 5.46
CA GLU A 20 -2.23 -10.73 6.07
C GLU A 20 -1.84 -10.10 7.42
N ILE A 21 -2.31 -8.87 7.70
CA ILE A 21 -2.00 -8.14 8.93
C ILE A 21 -2.99 -8.50 10.02
N THR A 22 -2.48 -8.98 11.16
CA THR A 22 -3.31 -9.26 12.33
C THR A 22 -3.71 -7.97 13.06
N ARG A 23 -4.70 -8.04 13.94
CA ARG A 23 -5.16 -6.89 14.73
C ARG A 23 -4.07 -6.27 15.59
N ASP A 24 -3.21 -7.09 16.21
CA ASP A 24 -2.07 -6.62 17.01
C ASP A 24 -1.02 -5.92 16.15
N GLN A 25 -0.70 -6.48 14.99
CA GLN A 25 0.20 -5.87 14.02
C GLN A 25 -0.36 -4.55 13.47
N PHE A 26 -1.67 -4.49 13.21
CA PHE A 26 -2.33 -3.26 12.80
C PHE A 26 -2.23 -2.16 13.87
N LYS A 27 -2.40 -2.53 15.14
CA LYS A 27 -2.22 -1.60 16.26
C LYS A 27 -0.78 -1.07 16.34
N ALA A 28 0.23 -1.92 16.12
CA ALA A 28 1.62 -1.50 16.07
C ALA A 28 1.88 -0.52 14.91
N ILE A 29 1.34 -0.80 13.71
CA ILE A 29 1.44 0.11 12.56
C ILE A 29 0.81 1.48 12.87
N LYS A 30 -0.37 1.53 13.48
CA LYS A 30 -0.99 2.78 13.91
C LYS A 30 -0.10 3.57 14.86
N GLN A 31 0.52 2.91 15.84
CA GLN A 31 1.42 3.57 16.79
C GLN A 31 2.65 4.17 16.10
N LEU A 32 3.25 3.44 15.15
CA LEU A 32 4.39 3.93 14.37
C LEU A 32 4.01 5.13 13.48
N LEU A 33 2.76 5.19 13.01
CA LEU A 33 2.26 6.28 12.17
C LEU A 33 1.75 7.50 12.96
N TRP A 34 1.63 7.44 14.29
CA TRP A 34 1.09 8.55 15.10
C TRP A 34 1.82 9.88 14.87
N GLY A 35 3.14 9.84 14.69
CA GLY A 35 3.95 11.04 14.43
C GLY A 35 3.84 11.59 13.00
N THR A 36 3.42 10.76 12.04
CA THR A 36 3.43 11.10 10.60
C THR A 36 2.04 11.43 10.08
N VAL A 37 1.05 10.57 10.35
CA VAL A 37 -0.34 10.74 9.91
C VAL A 37 -1.11 11.60 10.92
N GLY A 38 -0.80 11.45 12.20
CA GLY A 38 -1.52 12.10 13.29
C GLY A 38 -2.44 11.13 14.02
N ARG A 39 -2.44 11.22 15.35
CA ARG A 39 -3.14 10.28 16.23
C ARG A 39 -4.65 10.22 15.98
N ALA A 40 -5.32 11.38 15.89
CA ALA A 40 -6.77 11.45 15.71
C ALA A 40 -7.25 10.68 14.46
N GLN A 41 -6.61 10.92 13.32
CA GLN A 41 -6.97 10.27 12.04
C GLN A 41 -6.73 8.76 12.07
N LEU A 42 -5.72 8.29 12.81
CA LEU A 42 -5.43 6.86 12.95
C LEU A 42 -6.35 6.16 13.96
N GLU A 43 -6.90 6.88 14.94
CA GLU A 43 -7.93 6.36 15.84
C GLU A 43 -9.25 6.12 15.08
N GLU A 44 -9.58 6.99 14.12
CA GLU A 44 -10.74 6.82 13.22
C GLU A 44 -10.56 5.72 12.16
N ALA A 45 -9.32 5.36 11.83
CA ALA A 45 -9.03 4.36 10.81
C ALA A 45 -9.47 2.94 11.25
N GLU A 46 -10.58 2.42 10.72
CA GLU A 46 -11.13 1.12 11.12
C GLU A 46 -10.26 -0.08 10.68
N ASP A 47 -9.59 0.04 9.53
CA ASP A 47 -8.88 -1.05 8.86
C ASP A 47 -7.55 -0.61 8.24
N VAL A 48 -6.72 -1.59 7.87
CA VAL A 48 -5.47 -1.39 7.13
C VAL A 48 -5.68 -0.58 5.86
N CYS A 49 -6.74 -0.84 5.10
CA CYS A 49 -7.04 -0.07 3.89
C CYS A 49 -7.28 1.41 4.18
N HIS A 50 -7.90 1.73 5.32
CA HIS A 50 -8.17 3.10 5.70
C HIS A 50 -6.85 3.83 6.04
N VAL A 51 -5.95 3.17 6.78
CA VAL A 51 -4.60 3.69 7.05
C VAL A 51 -3.78 3.84 5.77
N PHE A 52 -3.86 2.87 4.87
CA PHE A 52 -3.16 2.90 3.59
C PHE A 52 -3.63 4.09 2.73
N ASN A 53 -4.94 4.33 2.63
CA ASN A 53 -5.49 5.49 1.96
C ASN A 53 -5.06 6.81 2.62
N LEU A 54 -5.04 6.88 3.96
CA LEU A 54 -4.54 8.06 4.68
C LEU A 54 -3.06 8.35 4.37
N MET A 55 -2.24 7.30 4.27
CA MET A 55 -0.83 7.45 3.88
C MET A 55 -0.69 7.95 2.45
N PHE A 56 -1.54 7.47 1.53
CA PHE A 56 -1.56 7.93 0.15
C PHE A 56 -2.02 9.38 0.03
N ASP A 57 -3.12 9.74 0.69
CA ASP A 57 -3.69 11.10 0.70
C ASP A 57 -2.71 12.15 1.26
N LYS A 58 -1.95 11.77 2.29
CA LYS A 58 -0.88 12.62 2.87
C LYS A 58 0.42 12.62 2.05
N GLY A 59 0.50 11.88 0.94
CA GLY A 59 1.71 11.76 0.14
C GLY A 59 2.87 11.02 0.81
N ILE A 60 2.58 10.25 1.87
CA ILE A 60 3.59 9.41 2.56
C ILE A 60 4.00 8.23 1.67
N ILE A 61 3.05 7.73 0.87
CA ILE A 61 3.27 6.71 -0.16
C ILE A 61 2.69 7.21 -1.48
N SER A 62 3.19 6.67 -2.59
CA SER A 62 2.65 6.92 -3.93
C SER A 62 2.63 5.62 -4.73
N ILE A 63 1.85 5.60 -5.82
CA ILE A 63 1.74 4.40 -6.66
C ILE A 63 3.13 4.07 -7.23
N GLY A 64 3.68 2.91 -6.86
CA GLY A 64 5.02 2.48 -7.27
C GLY A 64 6.17 3.03 -6.42
N GLU A 65 5.85 3.72 -5.32
CA GLU A 65 6.79 4.21 -4.31
C GLU A 65 6.29 3.86 -2.90
N TYR A 66 6.67 2.67 -2.43
CA TYR A 66 6.23 2.13 -1.15
C TYR A 66 7.37 2.01 -0.13
N GLY A 67 8.47 2.77 -0.32
CA GLY A 67 9.64 2.71 0.55
C GLY A 67 9.34 2.96 2.03
N VAL A 68 8.42 3.86 2.34
CA VAL A 68 7.97 4.13 3.72
C VAL A 68 7.13 2.98 4.26
N LEU A 69 6.25 2.42 3.45
CA LEU A 69 5.43 1.26 3.82
C LEU A 69 6.28 0.02 4.12
N LYS A 70 7.32 -0.24 3.31
CA LYS A 70 8.28 -1.34 3.52
C LYS A 70 9.02 -1.20 4.86
N ARG A 71 9.40 0.02 5.23
CA ARG A 71 10.00 0.28 6.55
C ARG A 71 9.00 0.03 7.67
N LEU A 72 7.79 0.59 7.56
CA LEU A 72 6.72 0.41 8.54
C LEU A 72 6.39 -1.05 8.84
N VAL A 73 6.19 -1.87 7.80
CA VAL A 73 5.88 -3.29 8.03
C VAL A 73 7.07 -4.05 8.61
N ARG A 74 8.31 -3.62 8.34
CA ARG A 74 9.51 -4.19 8.95
C ARG A 74 9.63 -3.81 10.41
N ASP A 75 9.44 -2.53 10.75
CA ASP A 75 9.44 -2.01 12.12
C ASP A 75 8.28 -2.58 12.96
N ALA A 76 7.14 -2.88 12.33
CA ALA A 76 6.02 -3.57 12.96
C ALA A 76 6.24 -5.09 13.13
N GLY A 77 7.42 -5.63 12.77
CA GLY A 77 7.75 -7.05 12.90
C GLY A 77 7.15 -7.95 11.83
N ILE A 78 6.67 -7.39 10.72
CA ILE A 78 5.98 -8.08 9.62
C ILE A 78 6.87 -8.13 8.37
N GLY A 79 8.13 -8.51 8.54
CA GLY A 79 9.13 -8.53 7.47
C GLY A 79 8.72 -9.32 6.23
N ARG A 80 7.85 -10.34 6.37
CA ARG A 80 7.30 -11.11 5.25
C ARG A 80 6.56 -10.26 4.22
N LEU A 81 5.88 -9.20 4.66
CA LEU A 81 5.10 -8.32 3.77
C LEU A 81 5.98 -7.41 2.92
N VAL A 82 7.25 -7.22 3.29
CA VAL A 82 8.19 -6.45 2.47
C VAL A 82 8.28 -7.05 1.07
N GLY A 83 8.36 -8.38 0.95
CA GLY A 83 8.41 -9.06 -0.35
C GLY A 83 7.15 -8.84 -1.19
N VAL A 84 5.97 -8.87 -0.56
CA VAL A 84 4.68 -8.60 -1.23
C VAL A 84 4.64 -7.17 -1.79
N ILE A 85 5.10 -6.20 -0.98
CA ILE A 85 5.15 -4.79 -1.38
C ILE A 85 6.18 -4.58 -2.50
N GLU A 86 7.35 -5.21 -2.43
CA GLU A 86 8.39 -5.12 -3.46
C GLU A 86 7.94 -5.72 -4.79
N GLU A 87 7.23 -6.85 -4.75
CA GLU A 87 6.67 -7.47 -5.95
C GLU A 87 5.63 -6.53 -6.60
N ALA A 88 4.73 -5.96 -5.81
CA ALA A 88 3.75 -4.99 -6.30
C ALA A 88 4.43 -3.74 -6.89
N GLU A 89 5.44 -3.20 -6.22
CA GLU A 89 6.24 -2.07 -6.68
C GLU A 89 6.93 -2.38 -8.03
N ASN A 90 7.53 -3.56 -8.15
CA ASN A 90 8.20 -3.99 -9.37
C ASN A 90 7.21 -4.19 -10.52
N ARG A 91 6.04 -4.78 -10.27
CA ARG A 91 4.96 -4.92 -11.26
C ARG A 91 4.47 -3.57 -11.77
N ILE A 92 4.33 -2.59 -10.87
CA ILE A 92 3.97 -1.21 -11.24
C ILE A 92 5.07 -0.56 -12.08
N ARG A 93 6.34 -0.68 -11.69
CA ARG A 93 7.48 -0.06 -12.40
C ARG A 93 7.74 -0.67 -13.76
N THR A 94 7.51 -1.97 -13.90
CA THR A 94 7.66 -2.71 -15.16
C THR A 94 6.42 -2.63 -16.05
N TYR A 95 5.33 -2.00 -15.55
CA TYR A 95 4.13 -1.80 -16.34
C TYR A 95 4.44 -0.92 -17.55
N LYS A 96 4.36 -1.54 -18.73
CA LYS A 96 4.33 -0.84 -20.00
C LYS A 96 2.89 -0.90 -20.51
N PRO A 97 2.18 0.23 -20.64
CA PRO A 97 0.89 0.21 -21.32
C PRO A 97 1.15 -0.29 -22.74
N ASN A 98 0.53 -1.41 -23.10
CA ASN A 98 0.66 -1.96 -24.45
C ASN A 98 0.01 -0.95 -25.41
N GLU A 99 0.78 -0.30 -26.29
CA GLU A 99 0.31 0.70 -27.27
C GLU A 99 -0.74 0.16 -28.27
N ASN A 100 -1.08 -1.13 -28.22
CA ASN A 100 -2.04 -1.78 -29.12
C ASN A 100 -3.53 -1.57 -28.78
N GLN A 101 -3.88 -0.73 -27.79
CA GLN A 101 -5.28 -0.33 -27.55
C GLN A 101 -5.66 1.03 -28.18
N ALA A 102 -4.74 1.74 -28.85
CA ALA A 102 -5.03 3.05 -29.47
C ALA A 102 -5.42 3.00 -30.95
N LYS A 103 -5.67 1.81 -31.53
CA LYS A 103 -6.12 1.66 -32.94
C LYS A 103 -7.35 0.76 -33.06
N LYS A 104 -8.45 1.17 -32.44
CA LYS A 104 -9.80 0.72 -32.82
C LYS A 104 -10.80 1.85 -32.58
N GLU A 105 -10.66 2.91 -33.37
CA GLU A 105 -11.77 3.81 -33.75
C GLU A 105 -11.71 4.00 -35.26
#